data_AF-A0A966Q7B9-F1
#
_entry.id   AF-A0A966Q7B9-F1
#
_cell.length_a   1.000
_cell.length_b   1.000
_cell.length_c   1.000
_cell.angle_alpha   90.00
_cell.angle_beta   90.00
_cell.angle_gamma   90.00
#
_symmetry.space_group_name_H-M   'P 1'
#
loop_
_entity.id
_entity.type
_entity.pdbx_description
1 polymer ?
#
loop_
_entity_poly.entity_id
_entity_poly.type
_entity_poly.pdbx_seq_one_letter_code
_entity_poly.pdbx_strand_id
1 'polypeptide(L)'
;MASTSPIDYEKLVQTYRDNLEVQTRGFSPGAQWLEMWVPDEDVIASLRNLVEAAHLAKMDGIEIRILKATVGNDGVGKLHHGLDHLGELSVEIETSHYLLRLRQMKKAAQFTNIREAYRHALWIRSGHEKHHKLPSANGDTKILSHALPGGTWSVLVKGAQAEVVAASFQADKAAGPALSAAMDFLCEIVVALPLLEVREHAVIRLEYRLRDPRIRPNVAGIILPRNADPLFQKAQEFVAGIWEKSGLATQKTGINFFDPGPSEKWKKMKPTEREQACQKVCDAQSEHLLRYAGGIKVVDAHKDYAVTIRFEGDAPVALKRKATLEMERALRNQCDFRLEVFSIELKDESSLRRLK
;
A
#
# COMPACT_ATOMS: atom_id res chain seq x y z
N MET A 1 -6.51 15.70 30.58
CA MET A 1 -5.32 15.51 31.43
C MET A 1 -4.36 14.60 30.69
N ALA A 2 -3.13 15.05 30.46
CA ALA A 2 -1.91 14.23 30.39
C ALA A 2 -0.74 15.11 29.90
N SER A 3 -0.02 15.74 30.82
CA SER A 3 1.42 15.92 30.65
C SER A 3 2.10 14.82 31.46
N THR A 4 1.87 13.57 31.08
CA THR A 4 2.65 12.44 31.58
C THR A 4 3.94 12.44 30.78
N SER A 5 5.08 12.62 31.45
CA SER A 5 6.40 12.52 30.84
C SER A 5 6.52 11.27 29.96
N PRO A 6 7.26 11.31 28.84
CA PRO A 6 7.47 10.14 27.99
C PRO A 6 8.01 8.96 28.80
N ILE A 7 7.57 7.75 28.44
CA ILE A 7 8.11 6.51 29.01
C ILE A 7 9.54 6.35 28.53
N ASP A 8 10.47 6.25 29.46
CA ASP A 8 11.87 5.93 29.17
C ASP A 8 12.00 4.41 28.98
N TYR A 9 12.20 3.97 27.73
CA TYR A 9 12.20 2.56 27.35
C TYR A 9 13.34 1.80 28.02
N GLU A 10 14.56 2.36 28.02
CA GLU A 10 15.73 1.75 28.62
C GLU A 10 15.54 1.54 30.12
N LYS A 11 15.05 2.57 30.82
CA LYS A 11 14.75 2.47 32.25
C LYS A 11 13.67 1.42 32.52
N LEU A 12 12.66 1.35 31.68
CA LEU A 12 11.57 0.39 31.79
C LEU A 12 12.09 -1.06 31.62
N VAL A 13 12.91 -1.32 30.61
CA VAL A 13 13.55 -2.64 30.39
C VAL A 13 14.49 -3.01 31.52
N GLN A 14 15.30 -2.06 32.01
CA GLN A 14 16.19 -2.32 33.14
C GLN A 14 15.40 -2.65 34.41
N THR A 15 14.34 -1.90 34.71
CA THR A 15 13.45 -2.17 35.85
C THR A 15 12.82 -3.56 35.75
N TYR A 16 12.41 -3.98 34.54
CA TYR A 16 11.89 -5.34 34.30
C TYR A 16 12.95 -6.41 34.64
N ARG A 17 14.19 -6.23 34.19
CA ARG A 17 15.30 -7.17 34.44
C ARG A 17 15.68 -7.25 35.91
N ASP A 18 15.79 -6.11 36.58
CA ASP A 18 16.13 -6.05 38.01
C ASP A 18 15.06 -6.77 38.84
N ASN A 19 13.78 -6.63 38.48
CA ASN A 19 12.68 -7.28 39.19
C ASN A 19 12.61 -8.80 38.96
N LEU A 20 13.06 -9.31 37.80
CA LEU A 20 13.15 -10.76 37.56
C LEU A 20 14.07 -11.47 38.55
N GLU A 21 15.13 -10.78 39.00
CA GLU A 21 16.11 -11.34 39.94
C GLU A 21 15.60 -11.30 41.41
N VAL A 22 14.67 -10.39 41.73
CA VAL A 22 14.32 -10.05 43.12
C VAL A 22 12.89 -10.47 43.51
N GLN A 23 11.92 -10.48 42.59
CA GLN A 23 10.50 -10.71 42.90
C GLN A 23 9.98 -12.03 42.35
N THR A 24 9.57 -12.95 43.24
CA THR A 24 9.01 -14.26 42.87
C THR A 24 7.48 -14.26 42.72
N ARG A 25 6.77 -13.20 43.19
CA ARG A 25 5.30 -13.02 43.04
C ARG A 25 4.94 -11.52 43.02
N GLY A 26 3.90 -11.15 42.28
CA GLY A 26 3.37 -9.78 42.25
C GLY A 26 4.16 -8.81 41.35
N PHE A 27 4.63 -9.31 40.21
CA PHE A 27 5.43 -8.55 39.25
C PHE A 27 4.68 -7.33 38.70
N SER A 28 5.26 -6.13 38.85
CA SER A 28 4.74 -4.92 38.21
C SER A 28 5.91 -4.00 37.79
N PRO A 29 6.09 -3.68 36.50
CA PRO A 29 7.13 -2.76 36.01
C PRO A 29 6.93 -1.29 36.41
N GLY A 30 6.05 -1.01 37.37
CA GLY A 30 5.70 0.33 37.84
C GLY A 30 4.22 0.62 37.66
N ALA A 31 3.78 0.84 36.41
CA ALA A 31 2.36 1.12 36.13
C ALA A 31 1.54 -0.17 36.01
N GLN A 32 0.32 -0.16 36.56
CA GLN A 32 -0.57 -1.34 36.56
C GLN A 32 -0.85 -1.89 35.15
N TRP A 33 -0.89 -1.04 34.13
CA TRP A 33 -1.12 -1.48 32.76
C TRP A 33 0.07 -2.19 32.11
N LEU A 34 1.26 -2.13 32.72
CA LEU A 34 2.46 -2.82 32.26
C LEU A 34 2.54 -4.26 32.76
N GLU A 35 1.59 -4.74 33.57
CA GLU A 35 1.52 -6.13 34.02
C GLU A 35 1.49 -7.14 32.87
N MET A 36 0.93 -6.73 31.71
CA MET A 36 0.83 -7.55 30.51
C MET A 36 1.98 -7.33 29.52
N TRP A 37 2.91 -6.41 29.83
CA TRP A 37 4.04 -6.10 28.97
C TRP A 37 5.27 -6.92 29.37
N VAL A 38 5.91 -7.52 28.37
CA VAL A 38 7.18 -8.24 28.50
C VAL A 38 8.12 -7.72 27.41
N PRO A 39 9.35 -7.31 27.76
CA PRO A 39 10.34 -6.89 26.78
C PRO A 39 10.82 -8.08 25.95
N ASP A 40 11.08 -7.81 24.67
CA ASP A 40 11.60 -8.78 23.69
C ASP A 40 13.02 -8.38 23.24
N GLU A 41 13.80 -9.35 22.75
CA GLU A 41 15.10 -9.09 22.13
C GLU A 41 14.94 -8.29 20.83
N ASP A 42 13.86 -8.54 20.07
CA ASP A 42 13.43 -7.67 18.98
C ASP A 42 12.73 -6.43 19.56
N VAL A 43 13.44 -5.31 19.49
CA VAL A 43 12.96 -4.00 19.96
C VAL A 43 11.62 -3.62 19.34
N ILE A 44 11.35 -3.98 18.08
CA ILE A 44 10.08 -3.66 17.43
C ILE A 44 8.96 -4.51 18.01
N ALA A 45 9.19 -5.81 18.24
CA ALA A 45 8.23 -6.68 18.90
C ALA A 45 7.94 -6.21 20.34
N SER A 46 8.99 -5.83 21.07
CA SER A 46 8.90 -5.28 22.42
C SER A 46 8.05 -3.99 22.49
N LEU A 47 8.29 -3.05 21.56
CA LEU A 47 7.52 -1.81 21.45
C LEU A 47 6.06 -2.07 21.04
N ARG A 48 5.82 -3.02 20.14
CA ARG A 48 4.45 -3.41 19.77
C ARG A 48 3.70 -3.97 20.98
N ASN A 49 4.29 -4.88 21.74
CA ASN A 49 3.69 -5.41 22.97
C ASN A 49 3.39 -4.29 23.97
N LEU A 50 4.27 -3.29 24.09
CA LEU A 50 4.07 -2.13 24.96
C LEU A 50 2.85 -1.30 24.55
N VAL A 51 2.71 -1.06 23.24
CA VAL A 51 1.58 -0.33 22.66
C VAL A 51 0.27 -1.13 22.84
N GLU A 52 0.31 -2.44 22.64
CA GLU A 52 -0.84 -3.33 22.87
C GLU A 52 -1.28 -3.32 24.34
N ALA A 53 -0.33 -3.36 25.29
CA ALA A 53 -0.62 -3.25 26.72
C ALA A 53 -1.26 -1.89 27.07
N ALA A 54 -0.75 -0.79 26.52
CA ALA A 54 -1.35 0.54 26.68
C ALA A 54 -2.78 0.58 26.11
N HIS A 55 -3.00 -0.07 24.97
CA HIS A 55 -4.32 -0.19 24.35
C HIS A 55 -5.31 -0.99 25.22
N LEU A 56 -4.89 -2.13 25.78
CA LEU A 56 -5.72 -2.93 26.71
C LEU A 56 -6.12 -2.13 27.95
N ALA A 57 -5.26 -1.21 28.40
CA ALA A 57 -5.57 -0.24 29.45
C ALA A 57 -6.41 0.95 28.99
N LYS A 58 -7.00 0.88 27.78
CA LYS A 58 -7.90 1.88 27.18
C LYS A 58 -7.24 3.24 26.96
N MET A 59 -5.92 3.28 26.85
CA MET A 59 -5.19 4.48 26.41
C MET A 59 -5.42 4.71 24.91
N ASP A 60 -5.46 5.98 24.49
CA ASP A 60 -5.60 6.34 23.07
C ASP A 60 -4.31 6.95 22.48
N GLY A 61 -3.33 7.23 23.34
CA GLY A 61 -1.98 7.54 22.91
C GLY A 61 -0.95 7.24 24.00
N ILE A 62 0.31 7.16 23.59
CA ILE A 62 1.47 6.88 24.44
C ILE A 62 2.68 7.60 23.85
N GLU A 63 3.56 8.10 24.73
CA GLU A 63 4.84 8.68 24.35
C GLU A 63 5.97 7.82 24.91
N ILE A 64 6.93 7.45 24.06
CA ILE A 64 8.04 6.55 24.38
C ILE A 64 9.32 7.22 23.91
N ARG A 65 10.28 7.39 24.82
CA ARG A 65 11.64 7.82 24.50
C ARG A 65 12.53 6.58 24.52
N ILE A 66 13.27 6.36 23.43
CA ILE A 66 14.15 5.18 23.23
C ILE A 66 15.50 5.60 22.65
N LEU A 67 16.60 4.97 23.07
CA LEU A 67 17.92 5.25 22.51
C LEU A 67 18.01 4.85 21.04
N LYS A 68 18.70 5.69 20.23
CA LYS A 68 19.00 5.37 18.84
C LYS A 68 19.81 4.07 18.71
N ALA A 69 20.73 3.84 19.65
CA ALA A 69 21.56 2.64 19.69
C ALA A 69 20.71 1.36 19.86
N THR A 70 19.61 1.43 20.60
CA THR A 70 18.69 0.31 20.83
C THR A 70 17.96 -0.09 19.55
N VAL A 71 17.49 0.88 18.76
CA VAL A 71 16.78 0.60 17.48
C VAL A 71 17.75 0.14 16.36
N GLY A 72 19.01 0.58 16.45
CA GLY A 72 20.06 0.30 15.48
C GLY A 72 19.95 1.13 14.20
N ASN A 73 20.67 0.68 13.16
CA ASN A 73 20.70 1.38 11.87
C ASN A 73 19.32 1.42 11.21
N ASP A 74 19.03 2.50 10.47
CA ASP A 74 17.73 2.80 9.85
C ASP A 74 16.55 2.83 10.85
N GLY A 75 16.78 3.43 12.03
CA GLY A 75 15.83 3.37 13.14
C GLY A 75 14.44 3.91 12.82
N VAL A 76 14.35 5.06 12.14
CA VAL A 76 13.05 5.68 11.79
C VAL A 76 12.24 4.79 10.85
N GLY A 77 12.88 4.21 9.82
CA GLY A 77 12.22 3.31 8.88
C GLY A 77 11.65 2.07 9.56
N LYS A 78 12.42 1.45 10.46
CA LYS A 78 11.98 0.29 11.26
C LYS A 78 10.82 0.62 12.19
N LEU A 79 10.85 1.78 12.85
CA LEU A 79 9.79 2.22 13.76
C LEU A 79 8.47 2.41 13.02
N HIS A 80 8.49 3.11 11.88
CA HIS A 80 7.30 3.26 11.03
C HIS A 80 6.80 1.91 10.52
N HIS A 81 7.71 1.06 10.02
CA HIS A 81 7.37 -0.29 9.57
C HIS A 81 6.64 -1.10 10.65
N GLY A 82 7.14 -1.05 11.89
CA GLY A 82 6.63 -1.88 12.99
C GLY A 82 5.37 -1.34 13.68
N LEU A 83 5.15 -0.03 13.69
CA LEU A 83 4.18 0.59 14.59
C LEU A 83 3.06 1.40 13.89
N ASP A 84 3.19 1.74 12.60
CA ASP A 84 2.18 2.55 11.86
C ASP A 84 0.78 1.90 11.78
N HIS A 85 0.69 0.58 12.00
CA HIS A 85 -0.58 -0.15 11.99
C HIS A 85 -1.29 -0.15 13.34
N LEU A 86 -0.62 0.34 14.40
CA LEU A 86 -1.15 0.41 15.78
C LEU A 86 -1.70 1.79 16.12
N GLY A 87 -1.44 2.80 15.29
CA GLY A 87 -1.91 4.17 15.46
C GLY A 87 -1.16 5.16 14.58
N GLU A 88 -1.44 6.44 14.77
CA GLU A 88 -0.71 7.54 14.14
C GLU A 88 0.63 7.73 14.84
N LEU A 89 1.71 7.26 14.21
CA LEU A 89 3.07 7.39 14.71
C LEU A 89 3.72 8.69 14.22
N SER A 90 4.22 9.48 15.16
CA SER A 90 5.21 10.53 14.89
C SER A 90 6.53 10.19 15.59
N VAL A 91 7.64 10.38 14.89
CA VAL A 91 8.99 10.14 15.40
C VAL A 91 9.76 11.45 15.38
N GLU A 92 10.11 11.96 16.57
CA GLU A 92 10.99 13.11 16.72
C GLU A 92 12.43 12.64 17.00
N ILE A 93 13.38 13.19 16.25
CA ILE A 93 14.79 12.81 16.35
C ILE A 93 15.49 13.75 17.34
N GLU A 94 15.79 13.24 18.54
CA GLU A 94 16.60 13.94 19.54
C GLU A 94 18.10 13.61 19.34
N THR A 95 19.00 14.15 20.17
CA THR A 95 20.45 13.93 20.01
C THR A 95 20.82 12.44 20.07
N SER A 96 20.45 11.76 21.16
CA SER A 96 20.75 10.34 21.41
C SER A 96 19.52 9.42 21.39
N HIS A 97 18.32 9.98 21.28
CA HIS A 97 17.06 9.25 21.37
C HIS A 97 16.16 9.49 20.16
N TYR A 98 15.16 8.62 20.03
CA TYR A 98 13.93 8.88 19.33
C TYR A 98 12.81 9.11 20.35
N LEU A 99 12.00 10.13 20.13
CA LEU A 99 10.75 10.34 20.86
C LEU A 99 9.58 9.93 19.96
N LEU A 100 9.00 8.78 20.29
CA LEU A 100 7.87 8.18 19.61
C LEU A 100 6.60 8.73 20.26
N ARG A 101 5.66 9.18 19.44
CA ARG A 101 4.29 9.48 19.90
C ARG A 101 3.33 8.70 19.03
N LEU A 102 2.59 7.78 19.66
CA LEU A 102 1.48 7.10 19.01
C LEU A 102 0.17 7.71 19.50
N ARG A 103 -0.74 7.97 18.56
CA ARG A 103 -2.08 8.51 18.82
C ARG A 103 -3.14 7.71 18.07
N GLN A 104 -4.41 7.95 18.39
CA GLN A 104 -5.56 7.29 17.76
C GLN A 104 -5.53 5.75 17.85
N MET A 105 -4.93 5.20 18.92
CA MET A 105 -4.77 3.75 19.08
C MET A 105 -6.14 3.05 19.16
N LYS A 106 -7.18 3.69 19.70
CA LYS A 106 -8.54 3.15 19.73
C LYS A 106 -9.15 3.04 18.34
N LYS A 107 -8.85 3.99 17.45
CA LYS A 107 -9.31 3.95 16.06
C LYS A 107 -8.63 2.81 15.31
N ALA A 108 -7.32 2.69 15.42
CA ALA A 108 -6.55 1.61 14.78
C ALA A 108 -6.99 0.21 15.26
N ALA A 109 -7.34 0.08 16.54
CA ALA A 109 -7.80 -1.20 17.11
C ALA A 109 -9.10 -1.74 16.51
N GLN A 110 -9.93 -0.89 15.88
CA GLN A 110 -11.13 -1.32 15.17
C GLN A 110 -10.84 -2.20 13.94
N PHE A 111 -9.56 -2.30 13.54
CA PHE A 111 -9.08 -3.05 12.37
C PHE A 111 -8.28 -4.29 12.75
N THR A 112 -8.29 -4.70 14.02
CA THR A 112 -7.55 -5.88 14.54
C THR A 112 -8.00 -7.20 13.89
N ASN A 113 -9.24 -7.27 13.41
CA ASN A 113 -9.77 -8.41 12.67
C ASN A 113 -9.34 -8.46 11.19
N ILE A 114 -8.66 -7.43 10.68
CA ILE A 114 -8.10 -7.38 9.33
C ILE A 114 -6.65 -7.84 9.37
N ARG A 115 -6.15 -8.49 8.32
CA ARG A 115 -4.72 -8.80 8.21
C ARG A 115 -3.86 -7.53 8.23
N GLU A 116 -2.71 -7.63 8.91
CA GLU A 116 -1.81 -6.50 9.19
C GLU A 116 -1.46 -5.68 7.95
N ALA A 117 -1.20 -6.36 6.83
CA ALA A 117 -0.84 -5.75 5.54
C ALA A 117 -1.85 -4.72 5.01
N TYR A 118 -3.11 -4.73 5.47
CA TYR A 118 -4.15 -3.82 4.98
C TYR A 118 -4.60 -2.79 6.01
N ARG A 119 -4.24 -2.97 7.29
CA ARG A 119 -4.77 -2.16 8.40
C ARG A 119 -4.48 -0.68 8.21
N HIS A 120 -3.22 -0.35 7.90
CA HIS A 120 -2.76 1.03 7.82
C HIS A 120 -3.58 1.86 6.82
N ALA A 121 -3.69 1.39 5.57
CA ALA A 121 -4.43 2.09 4.53
C ALA A 121 -5.92 2.27 4.90
N LEU A 122 -6.54 1.24 5.50
CA LEU A 122 -7.95 1.26 5.87
C LEU A 122 -8.26 2.21 7.02
N TRP A 123 -7.47 2.20 8.10
CA TRP A 123 -7.76 3.05 9.26
C TRP A 123 -7.46 4.53 8.98
N ILE A 124 -6.45 4.82 8.14
CA ILE A 124 -6.19 6.19 7.65
C ILE A 124 -7.37 6.69 6.82
N ARG A 125 -7.96 5.84 5.98
CA ARG A 125 -9.11 6.24 5.14
C ARG A 125 -10.41 6.36 5.94
N SER A 126 -10.58 5.57 6.99
CA SER A 126 -11.78 5.58 7.83
C SER A 126 -12.03 6.95 8.47
N GLY A 127 -13.26 7.45 8.36
CA GLY A 127 -13.66 8.81 8.78
C GLY A 127 -13.33 9.90 7.77
N HIS A 128 -12.68 9.55 6.64
CA HIS A 128 -12.33 10.46 5.55
C HIS A 128 -12.87 9.96 4.20
N GLU A 129 -13.87 9.10 4.23
CA GLU A 129 -14.56 8.61 3.04
C GLU A 129 -15.22 9.78 2.28
N LYS A 130 -15.17 9.73 0.95
CA LYS A 130 -15.59 10.83 0.06
C LYS A 130 -16.77 10.44 -0.83
N HIS A 131 -16.94 9.15 -1.10
CA HIS A 131 -17.82 8.63 -2.14
C HIS A 131 -19.14 8.15 -1.53
N HIS A 132 -19.91 9.04 -0.90
CA HIS A 132 -21.20 8.70 -0.26
C HIS A 132 -22.43 9.01 -1.11
N LYS A 133 -22.26 9.82 -2.16
CA LYS A 133 -23.35 10.28 -3.02
C LYS A 133 -22.93 10.19 -4.47
N LEU A 134 -23.87 9.74 -5.30
CA LEU A 134 -23.76 9.83 -6.75
C LEU A 134 -24.35 11.14 -7.26
N PRO A 135 -23.83 11.69 -8.37
CA PRO A 135 -24.56 12.62 -9.20
C PRO A 135 -25.87 12.00 -9.71
N SER A 136 -26.87 12.84 -9.99
CA SER A 136 -28.10 12.41 -10.64
C SER A 136 -27.82 11.85 -12.04
N ALA A 137 -28.53 10.79 -12.42
CA ALA A 137 -28.52 10.33 -13.79
C ALA A 137 -29.11 11.40 -14.73
N ASN A 138 -28.45 11.60 -15.86
CA ASN A 138 -28.95 12.32 -17.03
C ASN A 138 -29.03 11.36 -18.24
N GLY A 139 -29.58 11.82 -19.37
CA GLY A 139 -30.05 10.99 -20.49
C GLY A 139 -29.16 9.79 -20.89
N ASP A 140 -27.84 9.98 -20.96
CA ASP A 140 -26.91 8.93 -21.42
C ASP A 140 -26.32 8.08 -20.28
N THR A 141 -26.76 8.30 -19.05
CA THR A 141 -26.23 7.65 -17.85
C THR A 141 -27.29 6.85 -17.12
N LYS A 142 -26.87 5.74 -16.50
CA LYS A 142 -27.72 4.85 -15.72
C LYS A 142 -27.09 4.59 -14.37
N ILE A 143 -27.88 4.61 -13.30
CA ILE A 143 -27.44 4.16 -11.99
C ILE A 143 -27.72 2.67 -11.83
N LEU A 144 -26.71 1.93 -11.41
CA LEU A 144 -26.83 0.55 -10.95
C LEU A 144 -26.51 0.53 -9.46
N SER A 145 -27.36 -0.12 -8.67
CA SER A 145 -27.19 -0.19 -7.21
C SER A 145 -27.39 -1.61 -6.72
N HIS A 146 -26.55 -2.09 -5.82
CA HIS A 146 -26.67 -3.38 -5.18
C HIS A 146 -26.51 -3.24 -3.67
N ALA A 147 -27.43 -3.84 -2.92
CA ALA A 147 -27.49 -3.76 -1.46
C ALA A 147 -27.24 -5.14 -0.86
N LEU A 148 -26.36 -5.19 0.12
CA LEU A 148 -26.01 -6.38 0.91
C LEU A 148 -25.90 -5.95 2.39
N PRO A 149 -25.91 -6.90 3.35
CA PRO A 149 -25.53 -6.58 4.72
C PRO A 149 -24.16 -5.88 4.75
N GLY A 150 -24.12 -4.65 5.24
CA GLY A 150 -22.93 -3.80 5.21
C GLY A 150 -23.10 -2.54 4.37
N GLY A 151 -24.14 -2.45 3.53
CA GLY A 151 -24.47 -1.21 2.84
C GLY A 151 -24.98 -1.38 1.42
N THR A 152 -25.07 -0.25 0.72
CA THR A 152 -25.44 -0.19 -0.69
C THR A 152 -24.30 0.39 -1.50
N TRP A 153 -23.82 -0.37 -2.48
CA TRP A 153 -22.88 0.11 -3.47
C TRP A 153 -23.64 0.53 -4.73
N SER A 154 -23.32 1.70 -5.27
CA SER A 154 -23.95 2.22 -6.48
C SER A 154 -22.91 2.79 -7.44
N VAL A 155 -23.12 2.58 -8.73
CA VAL A 155 -22.29 3.13 -9.80
C VAL A 155 -23.16 3.85 -10.83
N LEU A 156 -22.69 5.00 -11.29
CA LEU A 156 -23.23 5.74 -12.43
C LEU A 156 -22.44 5.34 -13.66
N VAL A 157 -23.08 4.71 -14.63
CA VAL A 157 -22.44 4.21 -15.86
C VAL A 157 -22.92 4.96 -17.09
N LYS A 158 -22.06 5.06 -18.11
CA LYS A 158 -22.33 5.71 -19.39
C LYS A 158 -21.99 4.81 -20.58
N GLY A 159 -22.79 4.91 -21.64
CA GLY A 159 -22.51 4.29 -22.94
C GLY A 159 -22.68 2.77 -22.98
N ALA A 160 -22.42 2.18 -24.15
CA ALA A 160 -22.69 0.77 -24.43
C ALA A 160 -21.82 -0.21 -23.61
N GLN A 161 -20.58 0.18 -23.29
CA GLN A 161 -19.67 -0.62 -22.45
C GLN A 161 -19.89 -0.40 -20.94
N ALA A 162 -20.87 0.44 -20.58
CA ALA A 162 -21.14 0.85 -19.21
C ALA A 162 -19.87 1.31 -18.46
N GLU A 163 -19.21 2.33 -19.00
CA GLU A 163 -18.07 2.96 -18.33
C GLU A 163 -18.54 3.65 -17.05
N VAL A 164 -17.87 3.40 -15.92
CA VAL A 164 -18.22 3.99 -14.63
C VAL A 164 -17.74 5.45 -14.57
N VAL A 165 -18.66 6.39 -14.48
CA VAL A 165 -18.39 7.83 -14.37
C VAL A 165 -18.27 8.28 -12.92
N ALA A 166 -19.02 7.64 -12.02
CA ALA A 166 -18.96 7.89 -10.59
C ALA A 166 -19.39 6.63 -9.83
N ALA A 167 -18.92 6.48 -8.59
CA ALA A 167 -19.31 5.41 -7.69
C ALA A 167 -19.58 5.97 -6.29
N SER A 168 -20.45 5.31 -5.54
CA SER A 168 -20.70 5.63 -4.15
C SER A 168 -20.98 4.40 -3.31
N PHE A 169 -20.59 4.44 -2.05
CA PHE A 169 -20.94 3.46 -1.03
C PHE A 169 -21.64 4.12 0.15
N GLN A 170 -22.80 3.58 0.50
CA GLN A 170 -23.58 3.97 1.66
C GLN A 170 -23.57 2.83 2.67
N ALA A 171 -22.71 2.97 3.68
CA ALA A 171 -22.60 2.04 4.80
C ALA A 171 -23.91 1.99 5.59
N ASP A 172 -24.33 0.77 5.98
CA ASP A 172 -25.37 0.56 6.99
C ASP A 172 -24.76 0.28 8.38
N LYS A 173 -25.58 -0.09 9.36
CA LYS A 173 -25.11 -0.42 10.73
C LYS A 173 -24.25 -1.68 10.80
N ALA A 174 -24.35 -2.59 9.82
CA ALA A 174 -23.54 -3.79 9.74
C ALA A 174 -22.18 -3.52 9.05
N ALA A 175 -22.02 -2.35 8.43
CA ALA A 175 -20.74 -1.92 7.89
C ALA A 175 -19.78 -1.61 9.03
N GLY A 176 -18.80 -2.49 9.25
CA GLY A 176 -17.63 -2.13 10.03
C GLY A 176 -16.79 -1.05 9.32
N PRO A 177 -15.94 -0.32 10.04
CA PRO A 177 -15.13 0.76 9.48
C PRO A 177 -14.18 0.27 8.37
N ALA A 178 -13.70 -0.97 8.46
CA ALA A 178 -12.89 -1.59 7.41
C ALA A 178 -13.63 -1.74 6.07
N LEU A 179 -14.90 -2.13 6.10
CA LEU A 179 -15.70 -2.28 4.87
C LEU A 179 -16.00 -0.92 4.26
N SER A 180 -16.39 0.06 5.09
CA SER A 180 -16.63 1.44 4.62
C SER A 180 -15.41 2.02 3.91
N ALA A 181 -14.24 1.96 4.56
CA ALA A 181 -12.98 2.44 3.99
C ALA A 181 -12.59 1.70 2.70
N ALA A 182 -12.72 0.37 2.67
CA ALA A 182 -12.39 -0.43 1.48
C ALA A 182 -13.30 -0.13 0.30
N MET A 183 -14.61 0.01 0.54
CA MET A 183 -15.57 0.34 -0.51
C MET A 183 -15.42 1.78 -1.01
N ASP A 184 -14.98 2.71 -0.16
CA ASP A 184 -14.63 4.07 -0.60
C ASP A 184 -13.38 4.07 -1.50
N PHE A 185 -12.35 3.28 -1.19
CA PHE A 185 -11.23 3.05 -2.13
C PHE A 185 -11.70 2.39 -3.43
N LEU A 186 -12.60 1.40 -3.34
CA LEU A 186 -13.14 0.75 -4.54
C LEU A 186 -13.88 1.75 -5.42
N CYS A 187 -14.65 2.68 -4.84
CA CYS A 187 -15.32 3.73 -5.58
C CYS A 187 -14.33 4.62 -6.36
N GLU A 188 -13.18 4.94 -5.77
CA GLU A 188 -12.11 5.69 -6.45
C GLU A 188 -11.49 4.87 -7.61
N ILE A 189 -11.27 3.57 -7.39
CA ILE A 189 -10.60 2.67 -8.36
C ILE A 189 -11.44 2.45 -9.61
N VAL A 190 -12.76 2.32 -9.48
CA VAL A 190 -13.62 1.89 -10.60
C VAL A 190 -13.94 3.00 -11.59
N VAL A 191 -13.70 4.27 -11.24
CA VAL A 191 -13.98 5.40 -12.13
C VAL A 191 -13.14 5.30 -13.40
N ALA A 192 -13.76 5.58 -14.55
CA ALA A 192 -13.23 5.43 -15.90
C ALA A 192 -12.94 3.98 -16.32
N LEU A 193 -13.46 2.97 -15.59
CA LEU A 193 -13.39 1.57 -15.98
C LEU A 193 -14.74 1.09 -16.56
N PRO A 194 -14.74 0.30 -17.65
CA PRO A 194 -15.92 -0.45 -18.08
C PRO A 194 -16.35 -1.47 -17.02
N LEU A 195 -17.66 -1.76 -16.93
CA LEU A 195 -18.16 -2.74 -15.96
C LEU A 195 -17.52 -4.14 -16.08
N LEU A 196 -17.11 -4.55 -17.29
CA LEU A 196 -16.40 -5.83 -17.46
C LEU A 196 -15.05 -5.82 -16.75
N GLU A 197 -14.29 -4.72 -16.90
CA GLU A 197 -13.02 -4.52 -16.19
C GLU A 197 -13.23 -4.43 -14.69
N VAL A 198 -14.30 -3.76 -14.25
CA VAL A 198 -14.67 -3.68 -12.84
C VAL A 198 -14.91 -5.08 -12.26
N ARG A 199 -15.67 -5.91 -12.97
CA ARG A 199 -15.97 -7.28 -12.56
C ARG A 199 -14.72 -8.13 -12.36
N GLU A 200 -13.79 -8.05 -13.31
CA GLU A 200 -12.64 -8.94 -13.37
C GLU A 200 -11.47 -8.48 -12.50
N HIS A 201 -11.22 -7.16 -12.43
CA HIS A 201 -9.97 -6.63 -11.89
C HIS A 201 -10.12 -5.61 -10.75
N ALA A 202 -11.31 -5.06 -10.48
CA ALA A 202 -11.43 -4.00 -9.47
C ALA A 202 -11.01 -4.44 -8.05
N VAL A 203 -11.39 -5.65 -7.64
CA VAL A 203 -11.04 -6.18 -6.31
C VAL A 203 -9.55 -6.55 -6.23
N ILE A 204 -8.94 -6.96 -7.34
CA ILE A 204 -7.49 -7.18 -7.44
C ILE A 204 -6.74 -5.86 -7.28
N ARG A 205 -7.20 -4.81 -7.97
CA ARG A 205 -6.66 -3.45 -7.85
C ARG A 205 -6.83 -2.90 -6.43
N LEU A 206 -7.97 -3.16 -5.79
CA LEU A 206 -8.24 -2.78 -4.40
C LEU A 206 -7.26 -3.44 -3.44
N GLU A 207 -7.07 -4.75 -3.56
CA GLU A 207 -6.13 -5.50 -2.71
C GLU A 207 -4.71 -4.97 -2.88
N TYR A 208 -4.25 -4.78 -4.13
CA TYR A 208 -2.93 -4.23 -4.41
C TYR A 208 -2.76 -2.81 -3.84
N ARG A 209 -3.79 -1.96 -3.94
CA ARG A 209 -3.77 -0.57 -3.45
C ARG A 209 -3.70 -0.49 -1.93
N LEU A 210 -4.36 -1.41 -1.23
CA LEU A 210 -4.42 -1.45 0.23
C LEU A 210 -3.20 -2.13 0.86
N ARG A 211 -2.52 -3.01 0.12
CA ARG A 211 -1.39 -3.78 0.64
C ARG A 211 -0.21 -2.87 0.97
N ASP A 212 0.25 -2.94 2.22
CA ASP A 212 1.50 -2.35 2.63
C ASP A 212 2.67 -3.14 2.02
N PRO A 213 3.50 -2.53 1.14
CA PRO A 213 4.63 -3.22 0.51
C PRO A 213 5.73 -3.60 1.51
N ARG A 214 5.69 -3.03 2.71
CA ARG A 214 6.62 -3.33 3.80
C ARG A 214 6.34 -4.69 4.42
N ILE A 215 5.07 -5.09 4.51
CA ILE A 215 4.66 -6.32 5.16
C ILE A 215 4.73 -7.49 4.18
N ARG A 216 5.56 -8.48 4.48
CA ARG A 216 5.66 -9.68 3.64
C ARG A 216 4.41 -10.54 3.79
N PRO A 217 3.89 -11.10 2.68
CA PRO A 217 2.79 -12.03 2.77
C PRO A 217 3.24 -13.36 3.40
N ASN A 218 2.36 -13.96 4.19
CA ASN A 218 2.63 -15.24 4.85
C ASN A 218 2.74 -16.41 3.85
N VAL A 219 2.23 -16.25 2.63
CA VAL A 219 2.23 -17.29 1.60
C VAL A 219 3.03 -16.80 0.40
N ALA A 220 3.99 -17.62 -0.05
CA ALA A 220 4.74 -17.36 -1.27
C ALA A 220 3.85 -17.54 -2.51
N GLY A 221 3.95 -16.63 -3.49
CA GLY A 221 3.27 -16.73 -4.77
C GLY A 221 2.26 -15.61 -5.04
N ILE A 222 1.38 -15.85 -6.01
CA ILE A 222 0.35 -14.89 -6.42
C ILE A 222 -0.76 -14.87 -5.38
N ILE A 223 -1.02 -13.70 -4.82
CA ILE A 223 -2.09 -13.48 -3.83
C ILE A 223 -3.36 -13.13 -4.59
N LEU A 224 -4.37 -13.98 -4.44
CA LEU A 224 -5.72 -13.69 -4.93
C LEU A 224 -6.52 -13.00 -3.81
N PRO A 225 -7.35 -11.99 -4.12
CA PRO A 225 -8.09 -11.25 -3.09
C PRO A 225 -8.92 -12.13 -2.16
N ARG A 226 -9.55 -13.19 -2.70
CA ARG A 226 -10.32 -14.18 -1.92
C ARG A 226 -9.51 -14.88 -0.82
N ASN A 227 -8.19 -15.02 -0.99
CA ASN A 227 -7.28 -15.66 -0.04
C ASN A 227 -6.51 -14.64 0.82
N ALA A 228 -6.60 -13.37 0.46
CA ALA A 228 -5.91 -12.26 1.09
C ALA A 228 -6.57 -11.88 2.42
N ASP A 229 -7.88 -11.62 2.42
CA ASP A 229 -8.65 -11.25 3.61
C ASP A 229 -10.16 -11.38 3.30
N PRO A 230 -11.02 -11.84 4.24
CA PRO A 230 -12.48 -11.91 4.04
C PRO A 230 -13.12 -10.58 3.62
N LEU A 231 -12.50 -9.43 3.93
CA LEU A 231 -12.91 -8.11 3.47
C LEU A 231 -13.08 -8.05 1.93
N PHE A 232 -12.16 -8.66 1.19
CA PHE A 232 -12.19 -8.62 -0.28
C PHE A 232 -13.29 -9.51 -0.87
N GLN A 233 -13.67 -10.58 -0.16
CA GLN A 233 -14.82 -11.39 -0.58
C GLN A 233 -16.10 -10.55 -0.54
N LYS A 234 -16.33 -9.77 0.53
CA LYS A 234 -17.48 -8.85 0.60
C LYS A 234 -17.47 -7.82 -0.53
N ALA A 235 -16.31 -7.23 -0.84
CA ALA A 235 -16.19 -6.31 -1.97
C ALA A 235 -16.53 -6.99 -3.31
N GLN A 236 -16.11 -8.25 -3.49
CA GLN A 236 -16.42 -9.04 -4.68
C GLN A 236 -17.92 -9.33 -4.82
N GLU A 237 -18.63 -9.55 -3.71
CA GLU A 237 -20.09 -9.76 -3.71
C GLU A 237 -20.83 -8.51 -4.19
N PHE A 238 -20.44 -7.31 -3.75
CA PHE A 238 -20.98 -6.06 -4.29
C PHE A 238 -20.71 -5.91 -5.80
N VAL A 239 -19.50 -6.24 -6.24
CA VAL A 239 -19.11 -6.20 -7.66
C VAL A 239 -19.96 -7.15 -8.51
N ALA A 240 -20.13 -8.39 -8.05
CA ALA A 240 -20.98 -9.38 -8.72
C ALA A 240 -22.44 -8.89 -8.83
N GLY A 241 -22.98 -8.33 -7.75
CA GLY A 241 -24.34 -7.83 -7.71
C GLY A 241 -24.62 -6.64 -8.64
N ILE A 242 -23.63 -5.75 -8.85
CA ILE A 242 -23.72 -4.69 -9.87
C ILE A 242 -23.65 -5.29 -11.28
N TRP A 243 -22.75 -6.25 -11.51
CA TRP A 243 -22.62 -6.91 -12.80
C TRP A 243 -23.92 -7.61 -13.22
N GLU A 244 -24.57 -8.33 -12.32
CA GLU A 244 -25.87 -8.97 -12.59
C GLU A 244 -26.95 -7.96 -12.98
N LYS A 245 -27.01 -6.82 -12.29
CA LYS A 245 -28.00 -5.75 -12.56
C LYS A 245 -27.71 -4.95 -13.83
N SER A 246 -26.50 -5.02 -14.36
CA SER A 246 -26.14 -4.32 -15.60
C SER A 246 -26.90 -4.85 -16.83
N GLY A 247 -27.32 -6.12 -16.80
CA GLY A 247 -27.85 -6.81 -17.98
C GLY A 247 -26.78 -7.22 -19.00
N LEU A 248 -25.50 -6.90 -18.75
CA LEU A 248 -24.37 -7.30 -19.61
C LEU A 248 -23.98 -8.77 -19.42
N ALA A 249 -24.44 -9.41 -18.34
CA ALA A 249 -24.15 -10.82 -18.06
C ALA A 249 -24.64 -11.79 -19.14
N THR A 250 -25.66 -11.40 -19.93
CA THR A 250 -26.23 -12.21 -21.01
C THR A 250 -25.49 -12.05 -22.34
N GLN A 251 -24.61 -11.04 -22.47
CA GLN A 251 -23.74 -10.90 -23.62
C GLN A 251 -22.58 -11.89 -23.45
N LYS A 252 -22.31 -12.72 -24.47
CA LYS A 252 -21.17 -13.66 -24.47
C LYS A 252 -19.92 -12.88 -24.06
N THR A 253 -19.40 -13.19 -22.87
CA THR A 253 -18.25 -12.52 -22.28
C THR A 253 -17.04 -12.85 -23.14
N GLY A 254 -16.73 -11.95 -24.08
CA GLY A 254 -15.48 -11.97 -24.81
C GLY A 254 -14.30 -11.74 -23.87
N ILE A 255 -13.11 -11.97 -24.39
CA ILE A 255 -11.86 -11.58 -23.73
C ILE A 255 -11.94 -10.08 -23.41
N ASN A 256 -11.57 -9.71 -22.18
CA ASN A 256 -11.50 -8.31 -21.79
C ASN A 256 -10.25 -7.66 -22.40
N PHE A 257 -10.47 -6.81 -23.40
CA PHE A 257 -9.42 -6.07 -24.10
C PHE A 257 -9.27 -4.64 -23.59
N PHE A 258 -9.80 -4.32 -22.41
CA PHE A 258 -9.68 -2.97 -21.88
C PHE A 258 -8.21 -2.60 -21.64
N ASP A 259 -7.77 -1.56 -22.36
CA ASP A 259 -6.50 -0.91 -22.14
C ASP A 259 -6.79 0.59 -21.93
N PRO A 260 -6.51 1.15 -20.73
CA PRO A 260 -6.73 2.58 -20.47
C PRO A 260 -5.87 3.48 -21.36
N GLY A 261 -4.83 2.93 -22.00
CA GLY A 261 -3.86 3.68 -22.79
C GLY A 261 -3.04 4.67 -21.95
N PRO A 262 -2.09 5.39 -22.58
CA PRO A 262 -1.32 6.42 -21.91
C PRO A 262 -2.20 7.61 -21.50
N SER A 263 -1.81 8.35 -20.47
CA SER A 263 -2.54 9.53 -20.04
C SER A 263 -2.54 10.64 -21.09
N GLU A 264 -3.56 11.49 -21.07
CA GLU A 264 -3.63 12.66 -21.96
C GLU A 264 -2.47 13.64 -21.74
N LYS A 265 -1.94 13.71 -20.52
CA LYS A 265 -0.72 14.48 -20.23
C LYS A 265 0.47 13.92 -21.00
N TRP A 266 0.63 12.59 -20.98
CA TRP A 266 1.74 11.91 -21.64
C TRP A 266 1.65 11.96 -23.16
N LYS A 267 0.46 11.74 -23.72
CA LYS A 267 0.20 11.84 -25.17
C LYS A 267 0.59 13.20 -25.74
N LYS A 268 0.35 14.28 -25.00
CA LYS A 268 0.68 15.66 -25.41
C LYS A 268 2.19 15.97 -25.39
N MET A 269 3.00 15.18 -24.68
CA MET A 269 4.45 15.37 -24.66
C MET A 269 5.07 14.93 -25.98
N LYS A 270 6.08 15.69 -26.45
CA LYS A 270 6.89 15.30 -27.59
C LYS A 270 7.79 14.11 -27.23
N PRO A 271 8.21 13.27 -28.21
CA PRO A 271 9.09 12.14 -27.95
C PRO A 271 10.35 12.52 -27.15
N THR A 272 11.00 13.63 -27.49
CA THR A 272 12.21 14.12 -26.78
C THR A 272 11.94 14.50 -25.33
N GLU A 273 10.75 15.05 -25.03
CA GLU A 273 10.36 15.39 -23.65
C GLU A 273 10.10 14.12 -22.83
N ARG A 274 9.53 13.08 -23.45
CA ARG A 274 9.32 11.77 -22.82
C ARG A 274 10.62 11.06 -22.54
N GLU A 275 11.56 11.07 -23.49
CA GLU A 275 12.91 10.52 -23.31
C GLU A 275 13.62 11.21 -22.15
N GLN A 276 13.58 12.54 -22.10
CA GLN A 276 14.19 13.31 -21.00
C GLN A 276 13.51 13.01 -19.65
N ALA A 277 12.18 12.88 -19.62
CA ALA A 277 11.47 12.52 -18.39
C ALA A 277 11.86 11.12 -17.91
N CYS A 278 11.91 10.13 -18.81
CA CYS A 278 12.32 8.77 -18.48
C CYS A 278 13.80 8.72 -18.07
N GLN A 279 14.67 9.44 -18.76
CA GLN A 279 16.10 9.46 -18.47
C GLN A 279 16.39 10.03 -17.08
N LYS A 280 15.66 11.08 -16.66
CA LYS A 280 15.75 11.61 -15.28
C LYS A 280 15.43 10.55 -14.23
N VAL A 281 14.40 9.73 -14.45
CA VAL A 281 14.05 8.62 -13.55
C VAL A 281 15.15 7.56 -13.58
N CYS A 282 15.63 7.18 -14.77
CA CYS A 282 16.71 6.21 -14.92
C CYS A 282 17.99 6.63 -14.19
N ASP A 283 18.40 7.89 -14.33
CA ASP A 283 19.59 8.41 -13.67
C ASP A 283 19.43 8.42 -12.13
N ALA A 284 18.26 8.84 -11.63
CA ALA A 284 17.95 8.84 -10.19
C ALA A 284 17.92 7.43 -9.57
N GLN A 285 17.57 6.41 -10.35
CA GLN A 285 17.48 5.02 -9.88
C GLN A 285 18.76 4.20 -10.15
N SER A 286 19.65 4.66 -11.02
CA SER A 286 20.83 3.87 -11.45
C SER A 286 21.73 3.49 -10.28
N GLU A 287 22.04 4.43 -9.39
CA GLU A 287 22.92 4.17 -8.25
C GLU A 287 22.28 3.17 -7.27
N HIS A 288 20.99 3.31 -7.01
CA HIS A 288 20.27 2.39 -6.12
C HIS A 288 20.16 0.97 -6.70
N LEU A 289 19.88 0.84 -7.99
CA LEU A 289 19.60 -0.45 -8.62
C LEU A 289 20.86 -1.19 -9.07
N LEU A 290 21.88 -0.46 -9.54
CA LEU A 290 23.10 -1.03 -10.14
C LEU A 290 24.37 -0.77 -9.34
N ARG A 291 24.31 0.07 -8.29
CA ARG A 291 25.44 0.48 -7.44
C ARG A 291 26.42 1.45 -8.10
N TYR A 292 26.03 2.08 -9.21
CA TYR A 292 26.78 3.16 -9.85
C TYR A 292 25.87 4.10 -10.63
N ALA A 293 26.30 5.36 -10.75
CA ALA A 293 25.55 6.39 -11.48
C ALA A 293 25.57 6.15 -12.99
N GLY A 294 24.48 6.52 -13.67
CA GLY A 294 24.38 6.49 -15.13
C GLY A 294 24.35 5.10 -15.76
N GLY A 295 24.15 4.05 -14.96
CA GLY A 295 24.12 2.67 -15.44
C GLY A 295 22.90 2.29 -16.28
N ILE A 296 21.90 3.16 -16.40
CA ILE A 296 20.68 2.94 -17.17
C ILE A 296 20.43 4.12 -18.10
N LYS A 297 20.36 3.85 -19.40
CA LYS A 297 20.12 4.86 -20.44
C LYS A 297 18.86 4.55 -21.22
N VAL A 298 18.04 5.58 -21.45
CA VAL A 298 16.91 5.53 -22.36
C VAL A 298 17.47 5.62 -23.76
N VAL A 299 17.16 4.60 -24.56
CA VAL A 299 17.54 4.52 -25.97
C VAL A 299 16.46 5.16 -26.83
N ASP A 300 15.20 4.95 -26.45
CA ASP A 300 14.05 5.30 -27.26
C ASP A 300 12.77 5.34 -26.41
N ALA A 301 11.97 6.38 -26.59
CA ALA A 301 10.61 6.50 -26.02
C ALA A 301 9.61 7.05 -27.06
N HIS A 302 9.78 6.73 -28.34
CA HIS A 302 8.91 7.23 -29.41
C HIS A 302 7.46 6.73 -29.32
N LYS A 303 7.26 5.48 -28.88
CA LYS A 303 5.92 4.94 -28.68
C LYS A 303 5.32 5.51 -27.40
N ASP A 304 4.06 5.87 -27.44
CA ASP A 304 3.36 6.47 -26.30
C ASP A 304 3.29 5.54 -25.07
N TYR A 305 3.53 4.24 -25.23
CA TYR A 305 3.44 3.24 -24.17
C TYR A 305 4.73 2.45 -23.93
N ALA A 306 5.79 2.63 -24.72
CA ALA A 306 6.99 1.79 -24.63
C ALA A 306 8.26 2.64 -24.48
N VAL A 307 9.11 2.23 -23.53
CA VAL A 307 10.43 2.82 -23.30
C VAL A 307 11.47 1.72 -23.43
N THR A 308 12.45 1.95 -24.31
CA THR A 308 13.60 1.05 -24.45
C THR A 308 14.76 1.59 -23.64
N ILE A 309 15.30 0.76 -22.76
CA ILE A 309 16.47 1.06 -21.95
C ILE A 309 17.66 0.18 -22.32
N ARG A 310 18.85 0.70 -22.04
CA ARG A 310 20.12 0.01 -22.12
C ARG A 310 20.80 0.07 -20.75
N PHE A 311 21.34 -1.06 -20.34
CA PHE A 311 22.23 -1.13 -19.19
C PHE A 311 23.67 -0.83 -19.64
N GLU A 312 24.27 0.20 -19.07
CA GLU A 312 25.70 0.51 -19.23
C GLU A 312 26.51 -0.22 -18.17
N GLY A 313 27.74 -0.60 -18.49
CA GLY A 313 28.67 -1.25 -17.55
C GLY A 313 28.45 -2.75 -17.35
N ASP A 314 29.16 -3.29 -16.36
CA ASP A 314 29.39 -4.72 -16.15
C ASP A 314 28.50 -5.35 -15.06
N ALA A 315 27.38 -4.69 -14.70
CA ALA A 315 26.45 -5.23 -13.73
C ALA A 315 26.02 -6.67 -14.08
N PRO A 316 25.98 -7.60 -13.10
CA PRO A 316 25.59 -8.99 -13.35
C PRO A 316 24.19 -9.11 -13.94
N VAL A 317 23.96 -10.11 -14.80
CA VAL A 317 22.66 -10.37 -15.44
C VAL A 317 21.52 -10.49 -14.43
N ALA A 318 21.75 -11.15 -13.29
CA ALA A 318 20.76 -11.26 -12.22
C ALA A 318 20.36 -9.90 -11.65
N LEU A 319 21.32 -8.97 -11.51
CA LEU A 319 21.07 -7.62 -11.02
C LEU A 319 20.30 -6.80 -12.07
N LYS A 320 20.72 -6.89 -13.36
CA LYS A 320 20.02 -6.24 -14.49
C LYS A 320 18.55 -6.68 -14.57
N ARG A 321 18.26 -7.98 -14.45
CA ARG A 321 16.88 -8.51 -14.45
C ARG A 321 16.02 -7.93 -13.32
N LYS A 322 16.57 -7.87 -12.11
CA LYS A 322 15.87 -7.24 -10.97
C LYS A 322 15.66 -5.74 -11.21
N ALA A 323 16.68 -5.06 -11.72
CA ALA A 323 16.63 -3.63 -12.01
C ALA A 323 15.58 -3.29 -13.08
N THR A 324 15.37 -4.14 -14.10
CA THR A 324 14.34 -3.90 -15.13
C THR A 324 12.93 -3.79 -14.52
N LEU A 325 12.56 -4.72 -13.64
CA LEU A 325 11.22 -4.71 -13.02
C LEU A 325 11.03 -3.50 -12.10
N GLU A 326 12.03 -3.17 -11.29
CA GLU A 326 11.96 -1.99 -10.41
C GLU A 326 11.98 -0.68 -11.22
N MET A 327 12.70 -0.65 -12.35
CA MET A 327 12.70 0.49 -13.27
C MET A 327 11.32 0.70 -13.92
N GLU A 328 10.66 -0.37 -14.36
CA GLU A 328 9.29 -0.28 -14.90
C GLU A 328 8.33 0.31 -13.87
N ARG A 329 8.41 -0.12 -12.61
CA ARG A 329 7.62 0.46 -11.52
C ARG A 329 7.94 1.94 -11.31
N ALA A 330 9.22 2.31 -11.30
CA ALA A 330 9.64 3.69 -11.12
C ALA A 330 9.12 4.60 -12.25
N LEU A 331 9.25 4.17 -13.50
CA LEU A 331 8.76 4.89 -14.67
C LEU A 331 7.23 4.99 -14.67
N ARG A 332 6.52 3.93 -14.31
CA ARG A 332 5.05 3.97 -14.18
C ARG A 332 4.56 4.96 -13.14
N ASN A 333 5.28 5.07 -12.03
CA ASN A 333 4.93 5.98 -10.93
C ASN A 333 5.28 7.45 -11.22
N GLN A 334 6.39 7.71 -11.92
CA GLN A 334 6.93 9.06 -12.08
C GLN A 334 6.67 9.68 -13.46
N CYS A 335 6.42 8.86 -14.49
CA CYS A 335 6.21 9.32 -15.86
C CYS A 335 4.76 9.09 -16.31
N ASP A 336 4.38 7.84 -16.58
CA ASP A 336 3.03 7.47 -16.99
C ASP A 336 2.73 6.01 -16.64
N PHE A 337 1.55 5.76 -16.07
CA PHE A 337 1.17 4.46 -15.51
C PHE A 337 1.10 3.34 -16.56
N ARG A 338 0.97 3.65 -17.86
CA ARG A 338 0.84 2.67 -18.94
C ARG A 338 2.19 2.21 -19.52
N LEU A 339 3.31 2.83 -19.14
CA LEU A 339 4.61 2.53 -19.74
C LEU A 339 5.05 1.06 -19.56
N GLU A 340 5.61 0.49 -20.62
CA GLU A 340 6.27 -0.81 -20.67
C GLU A 340 7.76 -0.61 -20.92
N VAL A 341 8.60 -1.35 -20.19
CA VAL A 341 10.06 -1.23 -20.30
C VAL A 341 10.63 -2.41 -21.07
N PHE A 342 11.36 -2.10 -22.13
CA PHE A 342 12.11 -3.05 -22.93
C PHE A 342 13.59 -2.86 -22.68
N SER A 343 14.34 -3.94 -22.49
CA SER A 343 15.80 -3.89 -22.39
C SER A 343 16.41 -4.43 -23.67
N ILE A 344 17.36 -3.70 -24.24
CA ILE A 344 18.21 -4.24 -25.30
C ILE A 344 19.46 -4.88 -24.70
N GLU A 345 19.76 -6.10 -25.13
CA GLU A 345 21.05 -6.74 -24.87
C GLU A 345 22.07 -6.23 -25.90
N LEU A 346 23.24 -5.80 -25.41
CA LEU A 346 24.39 -5.56 -26.28
C LEU A 346 24.82 -6.91 -26.85
N LYS A 347 24.69 -7.07 -28.17
CA LYS A 347 25.44 -8.12 -28.87
C LYS A 347 26.92 -7.82 -28.69
N ASP A 348 27.70 -8.83 -28.34
CA ASP A 348 29.14 -8.72 -28.24
C ASP A 348 29.71 -8.21 -29.59
N GLU A 349 30.18 -6.96 -29.59
CA GLU A 349 30.84 -6.32 -30.73
C GLU A 349 32.32 -6.67 -30.81
N SER A 350 32.83 -7.53 -29.91
CA SER A 350 34.21 -7.98 -29.95
C SER A 350 34.50 -8.76 -31.24
N SER A 351 35.23 -8.10 -32.15
CA SER A 351 35.76 -8.68 -33.38
C SER A 351 36.70 -9.87 -33.11
N LEU A 352 37.24 -10.00 -31.90
CA LEU A 352 38.16 -11.08 -31.50
C LEU A 352 37.46 -12.42 -31.21
N ARG A 353 36.16 -12.42 -30.90
CA ARG A 353 35.40 -13.65 -30.58
C ARG A 353 34.55 -14.16 -31.74
N ARG A 354 34.49 -13.42 -32.85
CA ARG A 354 33.86 -13.86 -34.11
C ARG A 354 34.92 -14.51 -35.01
N LEU A 355 35.52 -15.62 -34.55
CA LEU A 355 36.32 -16.47 -35.43
C LEU A 355 35.35 -17.17 -36.40
N LYS A 356 35.64 -17.06 -37.70
CA LYS A 356 34.95 -17.78 -38.78
C LYS A 356 35.16 -19.29 -38.67
#